data_AF-A0A6C0U6M1-F1
#
_entry.id   AF-A0A6C0U6M1-F1
#
_cell.length_a   1.000
_cell.length_b   1.000
_cell.length_c   1.000
_cell.angle_alpha   90.00
_cell.angle_beta   90.00
_cell.angle_gamma   90.00
#
_symmetry.space_group_name_H-M   'P 1'
#
loop_
_entity.id
_entity.type
_entity.pdbx_description
1 polymer ?
#
loop_
_entity_poly.entity_id
_entity_poly.type
_entity_poly.pdbx_seq_one_letter_code
_entity_poly.pdbx_strand_id
1 'polypeptide(L)'
;MQRFIDTANGMKNEGMPTRVISAALMTASGVYATYTVAGNNGGLNPSGVEKVTAAYKQSLENIQKAKREQVATAAPAAQAAGTVSSES
;
A
#
# COMPACT_ATOMS: atom_id res chain seq x y z
N MET A 1 1.21 2.19 -9.76
CA MET A 1 0.77 1.38 -8.60
C MET A 1 0.01 0.12 -9.03
N GLN A 2 -1.03 0.21 -9.87
CA GLN A 2 -1.88 -0.95 -10.22
C GLN A 2 -1.08 -2.17 -10.71
N ARG A 3 -0.12 -2.00 -11.62
CA ARG A 3 0.74 -3.10 -12.10
C ARG A 3 1.46 -3.87 -10.98
N PHE A 4 1.94 -3.19 -9.93
CA PHE A 4 2.60 -3.86 -8.80
C PHE A 4 1.62 -4.67 -7.96
N ILE A 5 0.40 -4.16 -7.79
CA ILE A 5 -0.68 -4.84 -7.10
C ILE A 5 -1.14 -6.07 -7.89
N ASP A 6 -1.25 -5.95 -9.22
CA ASP A 6 -1.63 -7.06 -10.08
C ASP A 6 -0.59 -8.18 -10.04
N THR A 7 0.70 -7.83 -10.12
CA THR A 7 1.80 -8.80 -9.94
C THR A 7 1.75 -9.49 -8.58
N ALA A 8 1.55 -8.74 -7.49
CA ALA A 8 1.44 -9.30 -6.15
C ALA A 8 0.22 -10.23 -5.99
N ASN A 9 -0.91 -9.85 -6.59
CA ASN A 9 -2.11 -10.69 -6.62
C ASN A 9 -1.90 -11.95 -7.46
N GLY A 10 -1.15 -11.87 -8.57
CA GLY A 10 -0.74 -13.03 -9.37
C GLY A 10 0.03 -14.04 -8.52
N MET A 11 1.08 -13.59 -7.84
CA MET A 11 1.87 -14.44 -6.94
C MET A 11 1.02 -15.09 -5.83
N LYS A 12 0.06 -14.33 -5.29
CA LYS A 12 -0.89 -14.86 -4.29
C LYS A 12 -1.75 -15.98 -4.90
N ASN A 13 -2.27 -15.78 -6.10
CA ASN A 13 -3.11 -16.75 -6.80
C ASN A 13 -2.34 -18.02 -7.19
N GLU A 14 -1.02 -17.92 -7.36
CA GLU A 14 -0.10 -19.05 -7.55
C GLU A 14 0.19 -19.83 -6.25
N GLY A 15 -0.42 -19.43 -5.12
CA GLY A 15 -0.28 -20.11 -3.83
C GLY A 15 0.85 -19.59 -2.96
N MET A 16 1.54 -18.51 -3.36
CA MET A 16 2.58 -17.92 -2.53
C MET A 16 1.97 -17.30 -1.26
N PRO A 17 2.54 -17.56 -0.07
CA PRO A 17 2.01 -16.97 1.16
C PRO A 17 2.09 -15.44 1.13
N THR A 18 1.00 -14.75 1.49
CA THR A 18 0.94 -13.27 1.50
C THR A 18 2.07 -12.63 2.32
N ARG A 19 2.52 -13.27 3.40
CA ARG A 19 3.67 -12.79 4.20
C ARG A 19 4.97 -12.73 3.39
N VAL A 20 5.17 -13.69 2.49
CA VAL A 20 6.35 -13.77 1.61
C VAL A 20 6.27 -12.70 0.54
N ILE A 21 5.09 -12.53 -0.08
CA ILE A 21 4.84 -11.47 -1.06
C ILE A 21 5.08 -10.09 -0.43
N SER A 22 4.57 -9.87 0.79
CA SER A 22 4.76 -8.62 1.52
C SER A 22 6.24 -8.35 1.81
N ALA A 23 6.99 -9.36 2.26
CA ALA A 23 8.43 -9.23 2.50
C ALA A 23 9.18 -8.90 1.20
N ALA A 24 8.86 -9.61 0.11
CA ALA A 24 9.47 -9.38 -1.20
C ALA A 24 9.21 -7.96 -1.73
N LEU A 25 7.98 -7.45 -1.62
CA LEU A 25 7.64 -6.08 -2.01
C LEU A 25 8.41 -5.04 -1.18
N MET A 26 8.53 -5.26 0.13
CA MET A 26 9.32 -4.39 1.01
C MET A 26 10.80 -4.36 0.60
N THR A 27 11.39 -5.53 0.36
CA THR A 27 12.79 -5.64 -0.10
C THR A 27 12.98 -4.98 -1.46
N ALA A 28 12.09 -5.25 -2.42
CA ALA A 28 12.15 -4.64 -3.76
C ALA A 28 12.04 -3.11 -3.69
N SER A 29 11.17 -2.59 -2.82
CA SER A 29 11.06 -1.16 -2.56
C SER A 29 12.34 -0.57 -1.98
N GLY A 30 12.97 -1.25 -1.01
CA GLY A 30 14.22 -0.78 -0.40
C GLY A 30 15.39 -0.77 -1.39
N VAL A 31 15.49 -1.80 -2.23
CA VAL A 31 16.48 -1.89 -3.30
C VAL A 31 16.28 -0.76 -4.31
N TYR A 32 15.06 -0.55 -4.78
CA TYR A 32 14.75 0.54 -5.72
C TYR A 32 15.03 1.92 -5.11
N ALA A 33 14.64 2.16 -3.85
CA ALA A 33 14.93 3.41 -3.15
C ALA A 33 16.44 3.66 -3.04
N THR A 34 17.22 2.62 -2.73
CA THR A 34 18.68 2.70 -2.69
C THR A 34 19.25 3.11 -4.03
N TYR A 35 18.82 2.48 -5.13
CA TYR A 35 19.24 2.86 -6.49
C TYR A 35 18.91 4.31 -6.83
N THR A 36 17.71 4.79 -6.48
CA THR A 36 17.29 6.16 -6.81
C THR A 36 18.11 7.23 -6.10
N VAL A 37 18.66 6.94 -4.92
CA VAL A 37 19.39 7.92 -4.10
C VAL A 37 20.90 7.79 -4.26
N ALA A 38 21.42 6.57 -4.36
CA ALA A 38 22.86 6.29 -4.37
C ALA A 38 23.40 5.85 -5.74
N GLY A 39 22.53 5.66 -6.75
CA GLY A 39 22.90 5.11 -8.05
C GLY A 39 23.22 3.62 -8.02
N ASN A 40 23.72 3.08 -9.13
CA ASN A 40 23.90 1.63 -9.32
C ASN A 40 24.98 0.98 -8.44
N ASN A 41 25.93 1.77 -7.93
CA ASN A 41 27.11 1.26 -7.23
C ASN A 41 27.19 1.70 -5.77
N GLY A 42 26.19 2.43 -5.27
CA GLY A 42 26.21 3.05 -3.95
C GLY A 42 25.17 2.45 -3.01
N GLY A 43 25.52 2.37 -1.72
CA GLY A 43 24.56 2.14 -0.64
C GLY A 43 24.04 3.45 -0.06
N LEU A 44 22.92 3.42 0.64
CA LEU A 44 22.47 4.56 1.44
C LEU A 44 23.43 4.78 2.60
N ASN A 45 23.87 6.02 2.80
CA ASN A 45 24.47 6.41 4.08
C ASN A 45 23.38 6.48 5.18
N PRO A 46 23.74 6.58 6.47
CA PRO A 46 22.75 6.58 7.56
C PRO A 46 21.63 7.62 7.37
N SER A 47 21.94 8.86 6.98
CA SER A 47 20.91 9.88 6.72
C SER A 47 20.01 9.54 5.52
N GLY A 48 20.53 8.81 4.53
CA GLY A 48 19.77 8.32 3.39
C GLY A 48 18.75 7.27 3.82
N VAL A 49 19.15 6.36 4.72
CA VAL A 49 18.25 5.36 5.32
C VAL A 49 17.13 6.06 6.09
N GLU A 50 17.46 7.07 6.90
CA GLU A 50 16.46 7.85 7.65
C GLU A 50 15.46 8.54 6.73
N LYS A 51 15.93 9.20 5.67
CA LYS A 51 15.07 9.89 4.69
C LYS A 51 14.11 8.93 3.99
N VAL A 52 14.61 7.79 3.52
CA VAL A 52 13.77 6.76 2.87
C VAL A 52 12.72 6.22 3.84
N THR A 53 13.12 5.96 5.09
CA THR A 53 12.22 5.46 6.13
C THR A 53 11.13 6.48 6.47
N ALA A 54 11.50 7.77 6.59
CA ALA A 54 10.54 8.85 6.82
C ALA A 54 9.54 9.00 5.66
N ALA A 55 10.00 8.93 4.42
CA ALA A 55 9.15 8.99 3.24
C ALA A 55 8.16 7.80 3.18
N TYR A 56 8.64 6.59 3.54
CA TYR A 56 7.78 5.40 3.61
C TYR A 56 6.72 5.53 4.70
N LYS A 57 7.09 6.02 5.89
CA LYS A 57 6.15 6.31 6.98
C LYS A 57 5.06 7.29 6.54
N GLN A 58 5.44 8.42 5.95
CA GLN A 58 4.48 9.42 5.46
C GLN A 58 3.54 8.83 4.41
N SER A 59 4.05 7.99 3.52
CA SER A 59 3.24 7.31 2.49
C SER A 59 2.21 6.38 3.12
N LEU A 60 2.60 5.60 4.14
CA LEU A 60 1.68 4.75 4.88
C LEU A 60 0.60 5.56 5.59
N GLU A 61 0.96 6.65 6.26
CA GLU A 61 0.00 7.54 6.94
C GLU A 61 -1.02 8.12 5.95
N ASN A 62 -0.58 8.54 4.77
CA ASN A 62 -1.46 9.03 3.71
C ASN A 62 -2.43 7.95 3.21
N ILE A 63 -1.95 6.71 3.02
CA ILE A 63 -2.81 5.57 2.65
C ILE A 63 -3.85 5.29 3.73
N GLN A 64 -3.47 5.31 5.01
CA GLN A 64 -4.41 5.10 6.11
C GLN A 64 -5.45 6.22 6.19
N LYS A 65 -5.04 7.47 6.00
CA LYS A 65 -5.95 8.62 5.95
C LYS A 65 -6.99 8.45 4.84
N ALA A 66 -6.54 8.18 3.61
CA ALA A 66 -7.43 7.97 2.46
C ALA A 66 -8.40 6.80 2.67
N LYS A 67 -7.94 5.69 3.26
CA LYS A 67 -8.81 4.54 3.60
C LYS A 67 -9.89 4.92 4.61
N ARG A 68 -9.55 5.71 5.65
CA ARG A 68 -10.54 6.17 6.64
C ARG A 68 -11.58 7.09 6.00
N GLU A 69 -11.16 8.00 5.11
CA GLU A 69 -12.07 8.89 4.39
C GLU A 69 -13.03 8.12 3.47
N GLN A 70 -12.56 7.07 2.79
CA GLN A 70 -13.40 6.18 1.98
C GLN A 70 -14.44 5.42 2.81
N VAL A 71 -14.06 4.93 3.99
CA VAL A 71 -15.00 4.25 4.91
C VAL A 71 -16.03 5.23 5.46
N ALA A 72 -15.61 6.45 5.83
CA ALA A 72 -16.52 7.48 6.35
C ALA A 72 -17.53 7.98 5.30
N THR A 73 -17.15 8.02 4.03
CA THR A 73 -18.03 8.41 2.91
C THR A 73 -18.92 7.28 2.41
N ALA A 74 -18.53 6.01 2.58
CA ALA A 74 -19.36 4.84 2.26
C ALA A 74 -20.42 4.52 3.35
N ALA A 75 -20.16 4.88 4.62
CA ALA A 75 -21.06 4.66 5.75
C ALA A 75 -22.48 5.29 5.63
N PRO A 76 -22.69 6.49 5.06
CA PRO A 76 -24.03 7.05 4.89
C PRO A 76 -24.87 6.42 3.77
N ALA A 77 -24.27 5.75 2.78
CA ALA A 77 -25.01 5.19 1.64
C ALA A 77 -25.66 3.82 1.94
N ALA A 78 -25.10 3.03 2.85
CA ALA A 78 -25.63 1.71 3.21
C ALA A 78 -26.88 1.77 4.10
N GLN A 79 -27.13 2.88 4.79
CA GLN A 79 -28.29 3.06 5.68
C GLN A 79 -29.53 3.63 4.96
N ALA A 80 -29.36 4.23 3.78
CA ALA A 80 -30.48 4.79 2.99
C ALA A 80 -31.18 3.76 2.08
N ALA A 81 -30.56 2.60 1.82
CA ALA A 81 -31.11 1.58 0.91
C ALA A 81 -32.06 0.56 1.61
N GLY A 82 -32.22 0.64 2.93
CA GLY A 82 -32.95 -0.36 3.73
C GLY A 82 -34.40 -0.03 4.12
N THR A 83 -34.93 1.14 3.76
CA THR A 83 -36.22 1.63 4.31
C THR A 83 -37.37 1.75 3.31
N VAL A 84 -37.22 1.38 2.03
CA VAL A 84 -38.26 1.60 1.00
C VAL A 84 -38.95 0.32 0.51
N SER A 85 -39.05 -0.72 1.34
CA SER A 85 -39.78 -1.95 0.96
C SER A 85 -40.59 -2.51 2.12
N SER A 86 -41.59 -1.76 2.56
CA SER A 86 -42.71 -2.27 3.36
C SER A 86 -43.88 -1.30 3.29
N GLU A 87 -44.47 -1.13 2.11
CA GLU A 87 -45.84 -0.60 1.97
C GLU A 87 -46.39 -1.03 0.61
N SER A 88 -47.17 -2.10 0.59
CA SER A 88 -48.35 -2.37 -0.26
C SER A 88 -48.86 -3.79 0.00
#